data_AF-A0A928UH90-F1
#
_entry.id   AF-A0A928UH90-F1
#
_cell.length_a   1.000
_cell.length_b   1.000
_cell.length_c   1.000
_cell.angle_alpha   90.00
_cell.angle_beta   90.00
_cell.angle_gamma   90.00
#
_symmetry.space_group_name_H-M   'P 1'
#
loop_
_entity.id
_entity.type
_entity.pdbx_description
1 polymer ?
#
loop_
_entity_poly.entity_id
_entity_poly.type
_entity_poly.pdbx_seq_one_letter_code
_entity_poly.pdbx_strand_id
1 'polypeptide(L)'
;MDLHHITPIKTYVKVLGLLLFLTFVTVIVAKPVSGFDLGFLNGFMAFLIATVKATAVGLIFMGLKHETKVNKRYFISAILVLFVLFAYVAFDIATRVVEVNPL
;
A
#
# COMPACT_ATOMS: atom_id res chain seq x y z
N MET A 1 3.61 16.15 31.77
CA MET A 1 2.60 16.62 30.80
C MET A 1 3.37 17.06 29.57
N ASP A 2 3.75 16.10 28.74
CA ASP A 2 4.68 16.34 27.64
C ASP A 2 4.02 17.19 26.55
N LEU A 3 4.72 18.25 26.18
CA LEU A 3 4.33 19.25 25.19
C LEU A 3 3.88 18.56 23.89
N HIS A 4 2.58 18.61 23.66
CA HIS A 4 1.91 18.13 22.46
C HIS A 4 2.62 18.73 21.24
N HIS A 5 3.42 17.93 20.54
CA HIS A 5 4.20 18.37 19.38
C HIS A 5 3.24 18.48 18.19
N ILE A 6 2.49 19.58 18.15
CA ILE A 6 1.50 19.85 17.11
C ILE A 6 2.27 20.01 15.79
N THR A 7 2.17 18.99 14.94
CA THR A 7 2.72 19.03 13.59
C THR A 7 2.07 20.18 12.83
N PRO A 8 2.87 21.04 12.16
CA PRO A 8 2.33 22.22 11.51
C PRO A 8 1.39 21.81 10.37
N ILE A 9 0.25 22.50 10.26
CA ILE A 9 -0.77 22.27 9.21
C ILE A 9 -0.18 22.23 7.79
N LYS A 10 0.90 22.99 7.57
CA LYS A 10 1.66 23.04 6.31
C LYS A 10 2.19 21.67 5.88
N THR A 11 2.55 20.79 6.81
CA THR A 11 3.02 19.42 6.51
C THR A 11 1.89 18.58 5.94
N TYR A 12 0.69 18.64 6.54
CA TYR A 12 -0.48 17.91 6.06
C TYR A 12 -0.93 18.37 4.68
N VAL A 13 -0.91 19.68 4.41
CA VAL A 13 -1.27 20.22 3.08
C VAL A 13 -0.29 19.78 2.00
N LYS A 14 1.02 19.77 2.28
CA LYS A 14 2.03 19.26 1.34
C LYS A 14 1.83 17.79 1.02
N VAL A 15 1.55 16.98 2.04
CA VAL A 15 1.35 15.54 1.87
C VAL A 15 0.03 15.25 1.17
N LEU A 16 -1.02 16.03 1.43
CA LEU A 16 -2.27 15.99 0.67
C LEU A 16 -2.01 16.27 -0.83
N GLY A 17 -1.22 17.29 -1.16
CA GLY A 17 -0.80 17.55 -2.53
C GLY A 17 -0.04 16.38 -3.15
N LEU A 18 0.90 15.77 -2.41
CA LEU A 18 1.63 14.57 -2.85
C LEU A 18 0.68 13.39 -3.12
N LEU A 19 -0.28 13.14 -2.23
CA LEU A 19 -1.23 12.04 -2.36
C LEU A 19 -2.20 12.25 -3.53
N LEU A 20 -2.65 13.48 -3.77
CA LEU A 20 -3.45 13.82 -4.94
C LEU A 20 -2.66 13.61 -6.23
N PHE A 21 -1.43 14.13 -6.29
CA PHE A 21 -0.54 13.89 -7.43
C PHE A 21 -0.34 12.39 -7.70
N LEU A 22 -0.03 11.61 -6.66
CA LEU A 22 0.18 10.17 -6.80
C LEU A 22 -1.10 9.42 -7.24
N THR A 23 -2.27 9.95 -6.91
CA THR A 23 -3.56 9.44 -7.37
C THR A 23 -3.77 9.73 -8.86
N PHE A 24 -3.45 10.94 -9.33
CA PHE A 24 -3.43 11.23 -10.77
C PHE A 24 -2.48 10.30 -11.53
N VAL A 25 -1.28 10.07 -10.99
CA VAL A 25 -0.31 9.14 -11.57
C VAL A 25 -0.89 7.72 -11.64
N THR A 26 -1.61 7.26 -10.62
CA THR A 26 -2.25 5.93 -10.64
C THR A 26 -3.31 5.85 -11.73
N VAL A 27 -4.14 6.89 -11.87
CA VAL A 27 -5.19 6.94 -12.91
C VAL A 27 -4.58 6.95 -14.31
N ILE A 28 -3.49 7.69 -14.52
CA ILE A 28 -2.78 7.74 -15.82
C ILE A 28 -2.12 6.40 -16.13
N VAL A 29 -1.54 5.71 -15.14
CA VAL A 29 -0.89 4.41 -15.36
C VAL A 29 -1.93 3.27 -15.49
N ALA A 30 -3.14 3.46 -14.98
CA ALA A 30 -4.18 2.45 -15.03
C ALA A 30 -4.62 2.18 -16.49
N LYS A 31 -4.47 0.92 -16.92
CA LYS A 31 -4.88 0.40 -18.23
C LYS A 31 -6.25 0.89 -18.72
N PRO A 32 -7.32 0.93 -17.89
CA PRO A 32 -8.65 1.33 -18.35
C PRO A 32 -8.75 2.79 -18.79
N VAL A 33 -7.83 3.65 -18.35
CA VAL A 33 -7.93 5.11 -18.53
C VAL A 33 -6.93 5.64 -19.55
N SER A 34 -5.72 5.09 -19.61
CA SER A 34 -4.69 5.55 -20.57
C SER A 34 -4.54 4.67 -21.81
N GLY A 35 -5.10 3.46 -21.81
CA GLY A 35 -4.82 2.46 -22.84
C GLY A 35 -3.36 1.99 -22.84
N PHE A 36 -2.55 2.40 -21.87
CA PHE A 36 -1.15 2.00 -21.74
C PHE A 36 -1.10 0.56 -21.21
N ASP A 37 -0.74 -0.37 -22.09
CA ASP A 37 -0.69 -1.80 -21.76
C ASP A 37 0.76 -2.24 -21.57
N LEU A 38 1.22 -2.28 -20.31
CA LEU A 38 2.48 -2.94 -19.97
C LEU A 38 2.28 -4.47 -19.82
N GLY A 39 1.11 -5.00 -20.21
CA GLY A 39 0.79 -6.42 -20.12
C GLY A 39 0.89 -6.92 -18.68
N PHE A 40 1.76 -7.92 -18.46
CA PHE A 40 2.02 -8.50 -17.15
C PHE A 40 2.55 -7.48 -16.10
N LEU A 41 3.26 -6.44 -16.55
CA LEU A 41 3.86 -5.45 -15.65
C LEU A 41 2.86 -4.42 -15.10
N ASN A 42 1.64 -4.36 -15.64
CA ASN A 42 0.62 -3.42 -15.15
C ASN A 42 0.29 -3.66 -13.67
N GLY A 43 0.19 -4.93 -13.26
CA GLY A 43 -0.04 -5.29 -11.86
C GLY A 43 1.12 -4.83 -10.97
N PHE A 44 2.36 -5.11 -11.38
CA PHE A 44 3.56 -4.71 -10.63
C PHE A 44 3.65 -3.18 -10.46
N MET A 45 3.39 -2.43 -11.53
CA MET A 45 3.42 -0.96 -11.48
C MET A 45 2.31 -0.40 -10.58
N ALA A 46 1.12 -0.99 -10.60
CA ALA A 46 0.02 -0.62 -9.70
C ALA A 46 0.41 -0.85 -8.23
N PHE A 47 1.03 -1.99 -7.89
CA PHE A 47 1.50 -2.28 -6.55
C PHE A 47 2.63 -1.34 -6.10
N LEU A 48 3.55 -0.97 -6.99
CA LEU A 48 4.60 0.02 -6.69
C LEU A 48 4.02 1.37 -6.30
N ILE A 49 3.11 1.91 -7.12
CA ILE A 49 2.49 3.21 -6.84
C ILE A 49 1.66 3.15 -5.54
N ALA A 50 0.92 2.06 -5.34
CA ALA A 50 0.16 1.82 -4.11
C ALA A 50 1.08 1.78 -2.86
N THR A 51 2.25 1.15 -2.96
CA THR A 51 3.22 1.04 -1.85
C THR A 51 3.79 2.41 -1.47
N VAL A 52 4.14 3.24 -2.46
CA VAL A 52 4.60 4.62 -2.22
C VAL A 52 3.50 5.43 -1.52
N LYS A 53 2.24 5.31 -1.98
CA LYS A 53 1.09 5.99 -1.37
C LYS A 53 0.88 5.55 0.08
N ALA A 54 0.88 4.24 0.33
CA ALA A 54 0.70 3.66 1.66
C ALA A 54 1.83 4.09 2.61
N THR A 55 3.07 4.17 2.12
CA THR A 55 4.21 4.63 2.92
C THR A 55 4.09 6.10 3.31
N ALA A 56 3.66 6.97 2.38
CA ALA A 56 3.41 8.38 2.68
C ALA A 56 2.30 8.57 3.72
N VAL A 57 1.22 7.78 3.62
CA VAL A 57 0.13 7.78 4.62
C VAL A 57 0.61 7.26 5.97
N GLY A 58 1.33 6.14 6.00
CA GLY A 58 1.81 5.50 7.22
C GLY A 58 2.77 6.40 8.01
N LEU A 59 3.73 7.03 7.33
CA LEU A 59 4.72 7.88 7.98
C LEU A 59 4.13 9.20 8.51
N ILE A 60 3.14 9.77 7.83
CA ILE A 60 2.64 11.13 8.12
C ILE A 60 1.31 11.11 8.87
N PHE A 61 0.30 10.41 8.35
CA PHE A 61 -1.07 10.44 8.89
C PHE A 61 -1.27 9.44 10.03
N MET A 62 -0.71 8.23 9.91
CA MET A 62 -0.73 7.26 11.00
C MET A 62 0.29 7.58 12.11
N GLY A 63 1.07 8.67 11.95
CA GLY A 63 2.04 9.10 12.95
C GLY A 63 3.23 8.18 13.12
N LEU A 64 3.42 7.15 12.28
CA LEU A 64 4.44 6.11 12.46
C LEU A 64 5.87 6.66 12.55
N LYS A 65 6.12 7.86 12.01
CA LYS A 65 7.39 8.59 12.14
C LYS A 65 7.68 9.07 13.57
N HIS A 66 6.65 9.47 14.31
CA HIS A 66 6.75 10.06 15.66
C HIS A 66 6.33 9.09 16.77
N GLU A 67 5.86 7.91 16.40
CA GLU A 67 5.49 6.84 17.31
C GLU A 67 6.69 6.16 17.99
N THR A 68 6.40 5.43 19.07
CA THR A 68 7.42 4.66 19.79
C THR A 68 8.03 3.56 18.91
N LYS A 69 9.32 3.25 19.14
CA LYS A 69 10.04 2.19 18.40
C LYS A 69 9.37 0.82 18.51
N VAL A 70 8.61 0.59 19.59
CA VAL A 70 7.84 -0.64 19.83
C VAL A 70 6.69 -0.75 18.82
N ASN A 71 5.85 0.29 18.69
CA ASN A 71 4.72 0.32 17.76
C ASN A 71 5.18 0.14 16.30
N LYS A 72 6.32 0.73 15.94
CA LYS A 72 6.91 0.55 14.60
C LYS A 72 7.28 -0.91 14.31
N ARG A 73 7.78 -1.66 15.29
CA ARG A 73 8.09 -3.09 15.11
C ARG A 73 6.82 -3.93 14.93
N TYR A 74 5.76 -3.64 15.68
CA TYR A 74 4.47 -4.31 15.51
C TYR A 74 3.85 -4.07 14.13
N PHE A 75 3.98 -2.86 13.60
CA PHE A 75 3.58 -2.56 12.23
C PHE A 75 4.36 -3.39 11.21
N ILE A 76 5.68 -3.51 11.36
CA ILE A 76 6.51 -4.35 10.49
C ILE A 76 6.11 -5.84 10.60
N SER A 77 5.84 -6.34 11.81
CA SER A 77 5.38 -7.73 11.98
C SER A 77 4.02 -7.97 11.32
N ALA A 78 3.10 -6.99 11.37
CA ALA A 78 1.82 -7.10 10.68
C ALA A 78 1.99 -7.19 9.16
N ILE A 79 2.90 -6.39 8.59
CA ILE A 79 3.25 -6.48 7.17
C ILE A 79 3.90 -7.83 6.83
N LEU A 80 4.78 -8.35 7.68
CA LEU A 80 5.40 -9.65 7.47
C LEU A 80 4.35 -10.76 7.42
N VAL A 81 3.43 -10.78 8.39
CA VAL A 81 2.33 -11.76 8.43
C VAL A 81 1.42 -11.62 7.20
N LEU A 82 1.14 -10.38 6.75
CA LEU A 82 0.40 -10.15 5.50
C LEU A 82 1.09 -10.80 4.30
N PHE A 83 2.41 -10.63 4.14
CA PHE A 83 3.15 -11.24 3.03
C PHE A 83 3.19 -12.77 3.12
N VAL A 84 3.31 -13.33 4.32
CA VAL A 84 3.25 -14.79 4.53
C VAL A 84 1.88 -15.33 4.11
N LEU A 85 0.78 -14.70 4.56
CA LEU A 85 -0.57 -15.11 4.17
C LEU A 85 -0.83 -14.91 2.66
N PHE A 86 -0.32 -13.81 2.09
CA PHE A 86 -0.45 -13.55 0.67
C PHE A 86 0.27 -14.63 -0.16
N ALA A 87 1.49 -15.01 0.23
CA ALA A 87 2.22 -16.10 -0.41
C ALA A 87 1.50 -17.44 -0.26
N TYR A 88 0.93 -17.72 0.92
CA TYR A 88 0.17 -18.93 1.17
C TYR A 88 -1.07 -19.04 0.26
N VAL A 89 -1.87 -17.97 0.15
CA VAL A 89 -3.03 -17.94 -0.74
C VAL A 89 -2.61 -18.01 -2.21
N ALA A 90 -1.52 -17.36 -2.60
CA ALA A 90 -1.01 -17.46 -3.96
C ALA A 90 -0.58 -18.90 -4.31
N PHE A 91 0.04 -19.59 -3.36
CA PHE A 91 0.43 -21.00 -3.51
C PHE A 91 -0.79 -21.93 -3.57
N ASP A 92 -1.79 -21.67 -2.74
CA ASP A 92 -3.08 -22.39 -2.78
C ASP A 92 -3.70 -22.27 -4.18
N ILE A 93 -3.87 -21.05 -4.70
CA ILE A 93 -4.43 -20.82 -6.04
C ILE A 93 -3.61 -21.54 -7.13
N ALA A 94 -2.28 -21.52 -7.03
CA ALA A 94 -1.40 -22.15 -8.01
C ALA A 94 -1.46 -23.69 -8.00
N THR A 95 -1.75 -24.29 -6.85
CA THR A 95 -1.81 -25.76 -6.69
C THR A 95 -3.25 -26.29 -6.68
N ARG A 96 -4.24 -25.41 -6.70
CA ARG A 96 -5.65 -25.75 -6.65
C ARG A 96 -6.06 -26.59 -7.86
N VAL A 97 -6.50 -27.81 -7.60
CA VAL A 97 -7.17 -28.66 -8.58
C VAL A 97 -8.65 -28.26 -8.63
N VAL A 98 -9.19 -28.07 -9.84
CA VAL A 98 -10.60 -27.76 -10.03
C VAL A 98 -11.43 -29.03 -9.78
N GLU A 99 -12.19 -29.03 -8.68
CA GLU A 99 -13.16 -30.08 -8.42
C GLU A 99 -14.42 -29.82 -9.26
N VAL A 100 -14.63 -30.65 -10.28
CA VAL A 100 -15.87 -30.68 -11.06
C VAL A 100 -16.76 -31.74 -10.45
N ASN A 101 -17.76 -31.33 -9.68
CA ASN A 101 -18.76 -32.24 -9.12
C ASN A 101 -19.69 -32.73 -10.24
N PRO A 102 -19.82 -34.05 -10.49
CA PRO A 102 -20.68 -34.58 -11.55
C PRO A 102 -22.15 -34.76 -11.14
N LEU A 103 -22.59 -34.23 -9.99
CA LEU A 103 -23.99 -34.23 -9.53
C LEU A 103 -24.71 -32.93 -9.88
#